data_AF-A0AAW5A8F3-F1
#
_entry.id   AF-A0AAW5A8F3-F1
#
_cell.length_a   1.000
_cell.length_b   1.000
_cell.length_c   1.000
_cell.angle_alpha   90.00
_cell.angle_beta   90.00
_cell.angle_gamma   90.00
#
_symmetry.space_group_name_H-M   'P 1'
#
loop_
_entity.id
_entity.type
_entity.pdbx_description
1 polymer ?
#
loop_
_entity_poly.entity_id
_entity_poly.type
_entity_poly.pdbx_seq_one_letter_code
_entity_poly.pdbx_strand_id
1 'polypeptide(L)'
;MRMNHVEKAESRIINEYRDKSRMVRWLTITPEIANQHLEAPLDVIYGSYDVDTVSGEMLDVIGRIVGVDRPILRGAEFDVFGYAGNDSYTNYNIAPYIGDGEAFDAPLNNDLYRKLIKAKIARNISDGTADSIIQLLEIIIDTKVTALVDNGDKSFDIGVATQLDNTTLYLIQNFDLVPRPQGTRIGQVFVLPVNITEIEHASGRIYEYGNFTLPGDLA
;
A
#
# COMPACT_ATOMS: atom_id res chain seq x y z
N MET A 1 12.77 -18.85 -1.40
CA MET A 1 13.16 -20.08 -2.13
C MET A 1 13.83 -21.00 -1.13
N ARG A 2 13.14 -22.06 -0.68
CA ARG A 2 13.74 -23.02 0.27
C ARG A 2 14.74 -23.91 -0.46
N MET A 3 15.99 -23.90 -0.03
CA MET A 3 17.02 -24.74 -0.63
C MET A 3 17.04 -26.09 0.07
N ASN A 4 16.97 -27.18 -0.70
CA ASN A 4 17.16 -28.52 -0.15
C ASN A 4 18.66 -28.84 -0.06
N HIS A 5 19.25 -28.65 1.12
CA HIS A 5 20.67 -28.89 1.35
C HIS A 5 21.06 -30.36 1.23
N VAL A 6 20.13 -31.28 1.54
CA VAL A 6 20.37 -32.73 1.47
C VAL A 6 20.55 -33.18 0.03
N GLU A 7 19.64 -32.79 -0.85
CA GLU A 7 19.71 -33.11 -2.29
C GLU A 7 21.00 -32.55 -2.92
N LYS A 8 21.40 -31.33 -2.50
CA LYS A 8 22.65 -30.73 -2.92
C LYS A 8 23.88 -31.48 -2.40
N ALA A 9 23.82 -32.05 -1.20
CA ALA A 9 24.89 -32.89 -0.66
C ALA A 9 24.98 -34.23 -1.41
N GLU A 10 23.84 -34.87 -1.69
CA GLU A 10 23.76 -36.14 -2.42
C GLU A 10 24.29 -36.04 -3.85
N SER A 11 23.99 -34.94 -4.55
CA SER A 11 24.53 -34.70 -5.91
C SER A 11 26.06 -34.59 -5.95
N ARG A 12 26.70 -34.26 -4.82
CA ARG A 12 28.16 -34.06 -4.70
C ARG A 12 28.89 -35.28 -4.17
N ILE A 13 28.20 -36.38 -3.89
CA ILE A 13 28.81 -37.63 -3.47
C ILE A 13 29.54 -38.26 -4.68
N ILE A 14 30.84 -38.47 -4.54
CA ILE A 14 31.64 -39.16 -5.55
C ILE A 14 31.23 -40.63 -5.65
N ASN A 15 31.35 -41.21 -6.85
CA ASN A 15 30.83 -42.56 -7.14
C ASN A 15 31.33 -43.65 -6.18
N GLU A 16 32.55 -43.56 -5.67
CA GLU A 16 33.14 -44.55 -4.75
C GLU A 16 32.35 -44.70 -3.43
N TYR A 17 31.65 -43.66 -2.99
CA TYR A 17 30.95 -43.64 -1.70
C TYR A 17 29.42 -43.63 -1.84
N ARG A 18 28.90 -43.67 -3.07
CA ARG A 18 27.46 -43.58 -3.35
C ARG A 18 26.66 -44.72 -2.70
N ASP A 19 27.24 -45.91 -2.62
CA ASP A 19 26.59 -47.11 -2.05
C ASP A 19 26.94 -47.34 -0.57
N LYS A 20 27.79 -46.49 0.03
CA LYS A 20 28.28 -46.67 1.40
C LYS A 20 27.40 -45.92 2.39
N SER A 21 26.42 -46.60 2.99
CA SER A 21 25.40 -46.01 3.89
C SER A 21 25.97 -45.14 5.02
N ARG A 22 27.09 -45.54 5.64
CA ARG A 22 27.73 -44.76 6.72
C ARG A 22 28.29 -43.43 6.22
N MET A 23 28.86 -43.40 5.02
CA MET A 23 29.41 -42.17 4.44
C MET A 23 28.29 -41.24 3.99
N VAL A 24 27.27 -41.78 3.31
CA VAL A 24 26.09 -41.01 2.91
C VAL A 24 25.45 -40.36 4.14
N ARG A 25 25.21 -41.13 5.20
CA ARG A 25 24.63 -40.61 6.45
C ARG A 25 25.48 -39.52 7.11
N TRP A 26 26.81 -39.69 7.10
CA TRP A 26 27.72 -38.68 7.65
C TRP A 26 27.68 -37.37 6.86
N LEU A 27 27.48 -37.44 5.54
CA LEU A 27 27.38 -36.28 4.66
C LEU A 27 26.00 -35.61 4.72
N THR A 28 24.91 -36.35 4.96
CA THR A 28 23.55 -35.78 4.98
C THR A 28 23.13 -35.25 6.34
N ILE A 29 23.75 -35.66 7.46
CA ILE A 29 23.31 -35.27 8.81
C ILE A 29 23.32 -33.76 9.05
N THR A 30 24.37 -33.05 8.62
CA THR A 30 24.47 -31.59 8.79
C THR A 30 23.49 -30.84 7.87
N PRO A 31 23.39 -31.18 6.57
CA PRO A 31 22.33 -30.67 5.70
C PRO A 31 20.90 -30.92 6.20
N GLU A 32 20.63 -32.08 6.80
CA GLU A 32 19.33 -32.40 7.40
C GLU A 32 18.99 -31.45 8.55
N ILE A 33 19.94 -31.21 9.45
CA ILE A 33 19.79 -30.24 10.55
C ILE A 33 19.56 -28.84 10.00
N ALA A 34 20.30 -28.43 8.97
CA ALA A 34 20.14 -27.13 8.33
C ALA A 34 18.74 -26.97 7.70
N ASN A 35 18.27 -27.96 6.96
CA ASN A 35 16.92 -27.98 6.39
C ASN A 35 15.83 -27.86 7.47
N GLN A 36 15.99 -28.56 8.60
CA GLN A 36 14.98 -28.61 9.66
C GLN A 36 14.96 -27.33 10.52
N HIS A 37 16.12 -26.73 10.78
CA HIS A 37 16.24 -25.67 11.78
C HIS A 37 16.65 -24.30 11.24
N LEU A 38 17.28 -24.22 10.06
CA LEU A 38 17.79 -22.96 9.52
C LEU A 38 16.93 -22.42 8.38
N GLU A 39 16.40 -23.29 7.50
CA GLU A 39 15.63 -22.84 6.35
C GLU A 39 14.37 -22.06 6.74
N ALA A 40 13.62 -22.51 7.74
CA ALA A 40 12.40 -21.82 8.16
C ALA A 40 12.68 -20.42 8.77
N PRO A 41 13.63 -20.24 9.71
CA PRO A 41 14.02 -18.90 10.16
C PRO A 41 14.59 -18.01 9.06
N LEU A 42 15.38 -18.57 8.12
CA LEU A 42 15.89 -17.80 6.99
C LEU A 42 14.77 -17.29 6.09
N ASP A 43 13.76 -18.12 5.81
CA ASP A 43 12.57 -17.75 5.03
C ASP A 43 11.83 -16.56 5.67
N VAL A 44 11.70 -16.56 7.01
CA VAL A 44 11.12 -15.45 7.77
C VAL A 44 11.97 -14.19 7.66
N ILE A 45 13.30 -14.30 7.75
CA ILE A 45 14.20 -13.15 7.59
C ILE A 45 14.10 -12.57 6.18
N TYR A 46 14.06 -13.42 5.15
CA TYR A 46 13.88 -12.97 3.77
C TYR A 46 12.52 -12.31 3.54
N GLY A 47 11.46 -12.83 4.16
CA GLY A 47 10.12 -12.24 4.10
C GLY A 47 9.92 -11.01 5.00
N SER A 48 10.83 -10.74 5.95
CA SER A 48 10.62 -9.71 6.98
C SER A 48 10.52 -8.27 6.47
N TYR A 49 10.99 -8.00 5.25
CA TYR A 49 10.92 -6.68 4.60
C TYR A 49 9.85 -6.60 3.51
N ASP A 50 9.04 -7.64 3.34
CA ASP A 50 7.97 -7.65 2.36
C ASP A 50 6.68 -7.04 2.94
N VAL A 51 6.39 -5.81 2.52
CA VAL A 51 5.23 -5.03 3.00
C VAL A 51 3.90 -5.75 2.80
N ASP A 52 3.78 -6.61 1.78
CA ASP A 52 2.52 -7.28 1.45
C ASP A 52 2.24 -8.50 2.33
N THR A 53 3.29 -9.13 2.87
CA THR A 53 3.15 -10.39 3.63
C THR A 53 3.31 -10.19 5.13
N VAL A 54 4.12 -9.22 5.56
CA VAL A 54 4.36 -8.99 6.99
C VAL A 54 3.18 -8.34 7.70
N SER A 55 3.10 -8.53 9.01
CA SER A 55 2.05 -7.96 9.87
C SER A 55 2.59 -7.62 11.25
N GLY A 56 1.84 -6.80 12.00
CA GLY A 56 2.20 -6.38 13.37
C GLY A 56 3.52 -5.58 13.40
N GLU A 57 4.39 -5.93 14.36
CA GLU A 57 5.66 -5.23 14.64
C GLU A 57 6.58 -5.12 13.42
N MET A 58 6.66 -6.15 12.57
CA MET A 58 7.52 -6.09 11.37
C MET A 58 7.03 -5.01 10.39
N LEU A 59 5.71 -4.86 10.25
CA LEU A 59 5.13 -3.81 9.43
C LEU A 59 5.39 -2.42 10.04
N ASP A 60 5.41 -2.32 11.36
CA ASP A 60 5.73 -1.07 12.07
C ASP A 60 7.19 -0.67 11.89
N VAL A 61 8.11 -1.63 11.90
CA VAL A 61 9.52 -1.41 11.58
C VAL A 61 9.68 -0.89 10.15
N ILE A 62 8.97 -1.46 9.16
CA ILE A 62 9.00 -0.96 7.78
C ILE A 62 8.49 0.48 7.70
N GLY A 63 7.37 0.80 8.35
CA GLY A 63 6.86 2.17 8.35
C GLY A 63 7.85 3.16 8.95
N ARG A 64 8.52 2.79 10.05
CA ARG A 64 9.60 3.60 10.63
C ARG A 64 10.76 3.83 9.66
N ILE A 65 11.16 2.82 8.88
CA ILE A 65 12.22 2.95 7.87
C ILE A 65 11.83 3.95 6.78
N VAL A 66 10.56 3.92 6.35
CA VAL A 66 10.03 4.79 5.29
C VAL A 66 9.70 6.20 5.81
N GLY A 67 9.62 6.38 7.13
CA GLY A 67 9.35 7.66 7.79
C GLY A 67 7.87 7.95 8.00
N VAL A 68 7.06 6.90 8.19
CA VAL A 68 5.66 7.00 8.61
C VAL A 68 5.41 6.02 9.75
N ASP A 69 5.31 6.56 10.96
CA ASP A 69 4.86 5.77 12.12
C ASP A 69 3.37 5.44 12.00
N ARG A 70 2.94 4.34 12.63
CA ARG A 70 1.55 3.90 12.58
C ARG A 70 0.63 4.96 13.20
N PRO A 71 -0.32 5.51 12.43
CA PRO A 71 -1.27 6.49 12.95
C PRO A 71 -2.20 5.87 14.00
N ILE A 72 -2.57 6.69 14.98
CA ILE A 72 -3.67 6.39 15.90
C ILE A 72 -4.86 7.23 15.42
N LEU A 73 -5.92 6.56 15.01
CA LEU A 73 -7.16 7.20 14.59
C LEU A 73 -8.02 7.50 15.81
N ARG A 74 -8.60 8.69 15.86
CA ARG A 74 -9.44 9.13 16.99
C ARG A 74 -10.89 9.33 16.55
N GLY A 75 -11.80 8.55 17.15
CA GLY A 75 -13.25 8.79 17.20
C GLY A 75 -14.00 8.99 15.87
N ALA A 76 -13.86 10.15 15.23
CA ALA A 76 -14.63 10.59 14.06
C ALA A 76 -13.90 10.43 12.71
N GLU A 77 -12.68 9.88 12.72
CA GLU A 77 -11.77 9.86 11.56
C GLU A 77 -11.80 8.52 10.80
N PHE A 78 -12.59 7.54 11.25
CA PHE A 78 -12.73 6.23 10.60
C PHE A 78 -14.18 5.77 10.53
N ASP A 79 -14.50 5.00 9.49
CA ASP A 79 -15.78 4.32 9.39
C ASP A 79 -15.90 3.30 10.53
N VAL A 80 -17.00 3.31 11.25
CA VAL A 80 -17.27 2.42 12.38
C VAL A 80 -18.16 1.28 11.95
N PHE A 81 -18.10 0.14 12.65
CA PHE A 81 -19.11 -0.90 12.44
C PHE A 81 -20.50 -0.35 12.84
N GLY A 82 -21.46 -0.41 11.92
CA GLY A 82 -22.80 0.12 12.14
C GLY A 82 -23.84 -0.42 11.18
N TYR A 83 -25.11 -0.24 11.52
CA TYR A 83 -26.23 -0.55 10.64
C TYR A 83 -26.54 0.65 9.73
N ALA A 84 -27.11 0.37 8.55
CA ALA A 84 -27.50 1.41 7.60
C ALA A 84 -28.42 2.45 8.25
N GLY A 85 -27.99 3.72 8.22
CA GLY A 85 -28.70 4.84 8.84
C GLY A 85 -27.91 5.67 9.86
N ASN A 86 -26.70 5.24 10.25
CA ASN A 86 -25.73 6.09 10.96
C ASN A 86 -24.76 6.74 9.97
N ASP A 87 -24.12 7.86 10.32
CA ASP A 87 -23.05 8.43 9.49
C ASP A 87 -21.75 7.62 9.69
N SER A 88 -21.02 7.32 8.59
CA SER A 88 -19.75 6.56 8.59
C SER A 88 -19.85 5.11 9.10
N TYR A 89 -20.72 4.28 8.50
CA TYR A 89 -20.90 2.87 8.86
C TYR A 89 -20.28 1.91 7.82
N THR A 90 -19.61 0.86 8.27
CA THR A 90 -19.22 -0.29 7.43
C THR A 90 -19.82 -1.61 7.95
N ASN A 91 -19.81 -2.63 7.08
CA ASN A 91 -20.39 -3.94 7.36
C ASN A 91 -19.49 -4.78 8.31
N TYR A 92 -19.97 -5.97 8.66
CA TYR A 92 -19.26 -6.89 9.56
C TYR A 92 -17.85 -7.21 9.06
N ASN A 93 -16.89 -7.24 10.00
CA ASN A 93 -15.48 -7.63 9.78
C ASN A 93 -14.63 -6.63 8.95
N ILE A 94 -15.11 -5.40 8.75
CA ILE A 94 -14.34 -4.33 8.08
C ILE A 94 -13.84 -3.27 9.06
N ALA A 95 -14.69 -2.81 9.98
CA ALA A 95 -14.32 -1.80 10.98
C ALA A 95 -14.51 -2.24 12.44
N PRO A 96 -13.81 -1.60 13.39
CA PRO A 96 -14.04 -1.79 14.82
C PRO A 96 -15.46 -1.38 15.23
N TYR A 97 -16.01 -2.09 16.22
CA TYR A 97 -17.21 -1.66 16.94
C TYR A 97 -16.83 -0.62 18.01
N ILE A 98 -17.50 0.53 18.00
CA ILE A 98 -17.39 1.54 19.08
C ILE A 98 -18.69 1.51 19.91
N GLY A 99 -18.54 1.35 21.23
CA GLY A 99 -19.65 1.47 22.18
C GLY A 99 -20.03 2.92 22.42
N ASP A 100 -21.28 3.16 22.84
CA ASP A 100 -21.80 4.50 23.11
C ASP A 100 -20.95 5.25 24.16
N GLY A 101 -20.43 6.43 23.80
CA GLY A 101 -19.79 7.39 24.73
C GLY A 101 -18.26 7.35 24.88
N GLU A 102 -17.54 6.41 24.26
CA GLU A 102 -16.09 6.27 24.48
C GLU A 102 -15.25 6.75 23.28
N ALA A 103 -14.25 7.59 23.54
CA ALA A 103 -13.21 7.91 22.57
C ALA A 103 -12.27 6.70 22.43
N PHE A 104 -12.39 5.98 21.32
CA PHE A 104 -11.53 4.84 21.02
C PHE A 104 -10.32 5.29 20.19
N ASP A 105 -9.13 5.19 20.79
CA ASP A 105 -7.85 5.36 20.10
C ASP A 105 -7.49 4.00 19.45
N ALA A 106 -7.68 3.89 18.13
CA ALA A 106 -7.36 2.66 17.39
C ALA A 106 -6.09 2.86 16.56
N PRO A 107 -5.08 1.98 16.63
CA PRO A 107 -4.02 1.97 15.64
C PRO A 107 -4.60 1.64 14.25
N LEU A 108 -4.05 2.26 13.21
CA LEU A 108 -4.45 2.00 11.83
C LEU A 108 -4.36 0.49 11.52
N ASN A 109 -5.40 -0.05 10.88
CA ASN A 109 -5.42 -1.45 10.42
C ASN A 109 -4.19 -1.72 9.53
N ASN A 110 -3.60 -2.91 9.65
CA ASN A 110 -2.49 -3.37 8.80
C ASN A 110 -2.75 -3.13 7.30
N ASP A 111 -3.96 -3.35 6.80
CA ASP A 111 -4.24 -3.18 5.36
C ASP A 111 -4.12 -1.72 4.91
N LEU A 112 -4.73 -0.79 5.66
CA LEU A 112 -4.60 0.64 5.39
C LEU A 112 -3.17 1.14 5.66
N TYR A 113 -2.51 0.58 6.67
CA TYR A 113 -1.14 0.94 6.99
C TYR A 113 -0.15 0.48 5.90
N ARG A 114 -0.37 -0.67 5.27
CA ARG A 114 0.39 -1.08 4.06
C ARG A 114 0.19 -0.09 2.93
N LYS A 115 -1.05 0.35 2.67
CA LYS A 115 -1.32 1.38 1.65
C LYS A 115 -0.57 2.67 1.97
N LEU A 116 -0.59 3.10 3.23
CA LEU A 116 0.11 4.30 3.68
C LEU A 116 1.65 4.19 3.52
N ILE A 117 2.23 3.05 3.87
CA ILE A 117 3.67 2.79 3.68
C ILE A 117 4.02 2.83 2.19
N LYS A 118 3.26 2.12 1.35
CA LYS A 118 3.45 2.12 -0.10
C LYS A 118 3.34 3.54 -0.68
N ALA A 119 2.37 4.32 -0.22
CA ALA A 119 2.18 5.72 -0.59
C ALA A 119 3.42 6.57 -0.27
N LYS A 120 4.00 6.37 0.92
CA LYS A 120 5.19 7.10 1.32
C LYS A 120 6.43 6.66 0.55
N ILE A 121 6.61 5.37 0.29
CA ILE A 121 7.69 4.86 -0.57
C ILE A 121 7.59 5.50 -1.96
N ALA A 122 6.40 5.44 -2.56
CA ALA A 122 6.04 6.04 -3.84
C ALA A 122 6.42 7.53 -3.89
N ARG A 123 6.02 8.29 -2.88
CA ARG A 123 6.37 9.70 -2.76
C ARG A 123 7.89 9.92 -2.69
N ASN A 124 8.60 9.12 -1.88
CA ASN A 124 10.04 9.29 -1.66
C ASN A 124 10.87 9.00 -2.92
N ILE A 125 10.38 8.16 -3.84
CA ILE A 125 11.06 7.82 -5.11
C ILE A 125 10.60 8.67 -6.29
N SER A 126 9.55 9.49 -6.12
CA SER A 126 8.95 10.28 -7.21
C SER A 126 9.92 11.34 -7.74
N ASP A 127 9.92 11.51 -9.06
CA ASP A 127 10.61 12.59 -9.75
C ASP A 127 9.75 13.87 -9.90
N GLY A 128 8.50 13.84 -9.45
CA GLY A 128 7.57 14.97 -9.49
C GLY A 128 7.01 15.27 -10.87
N THR A 129 7.17 14.39 -11.86
CA THR A 129 6.51 14.52 -13.17
C THR A 129 5.00 14.27 -13.04
N ALA A 130 4.18 14.85 -13.91
CA ALA A 130 2.72 14.66 -13.89
C ALA A 130 2.33 13.18 -14.00
N ASP A 131 2.97 12.43 -14.91
CA ASP A 131 2.73 11.00 -15.08
C ASP A 131 3.13 10.21 -13.83
N SER A 132 4.25 10.56 -13.18
CA SER A 132 4.62 9.92 -11.91
C SER A 132 3.58 10.22 -10.83
N ILE A 133 3.11 11.46 -10.72
CA ILE A 133 2.12 11.85 -9.70
C ILE A 133 0.81 11.07 -9.90
N ILE A 134 0.34 10.92 -11.14
CA ILE A 134 -0.86 10.13 -11.48
C ILE A 134 -0.65 8.66 -11.09
N GLN A 135 0.41 8.01 -11.60
CA GLN A 135 0.68 6.59 -11.32
C GLN A 135 0.80 6.31 -9.82
N LEU A 136 1.43 7.22 -9.07
CA LEU A 136 1.58 7.07 -7.62
C LEU A 136 0.24 7.24 -6.92
N LEU A 137 -0.57 8.24 -7.28
CA LEU A 137 -1.90 8.42 -6.70
C LEU A 137 -2.81 7.23 -6.98
N GLU A 138 -2.76 6.65 -8.18
CA GLU A 138 -3.55 5.45 -8.52
C GLU A 138 -3.19 4.26 -7.63
N ILE A 139 -1.90 4.04 -7.35
CA ILE A 139 -1.43 3.01 -6.41
C ILE A 139 -1.97 3.26 -5.00
N ILE A 140 -2.08 4.52 -4.59
CA ILE A 140 -2.47 4.92 -3.23
C ILE A 140 -3.98 4.79 -3.02
N ILE A 141 -4.74 5.30 -3.98
CA ILE A 141 -6.20 5.47 -3.86
C ILE A 141 -6.92 4.21 -4.37
N ASP A 142 -6.24 3.32 -5.09
CA ASP A 142 -6.84 2.13 -5.73
C ASP A 142 -7.96 2.51 -6.72
N THR A 143 -7.92 3.76 -7.20
CA THR A 143 -8.86 4.32 -8.17
C THR A 143 -8.07 5.15 -9.17
N LYS A 144 -8.57 5.20 -10.40
CA LYS A 144 -7.91 5.97 -11.46
C LYS A 144 -7.98 7.46 -11.16
N VAL A 145 -6.81 8.11 -11.14
CA VAL A 145 -6.73 9.57 -11.13
C VAL A 145 -6.89 10.05 -12.55
N THR A 146 -7.92 10.87 -12.76
CA THR A 146 -8.44 11.13 -14.10
C THR A 146 -8.00 12.50 -14.62
N ALA A 147 -7.60 13.41 -13.74
CA ALA A 147 -7.09 14.71 -14.14
C ALA A 147 -6.05 15.26 -13.15
N LEU A 148 -4.95 15.77 -13.71
CA LEU A 148 -4.11 16.78 -13.06
C LEU A 148 -4.32 18.07 -13.84
N VAL A 149 -4.69 19.14 -13.14
CA VAL A 149 -4.97 20.44 -13.76
C VAL A 149 -3.94 21.44 -13.28
N ASP A 150 -3.14 22.01 -14.18
CA ASP A 150 -2.26 23.13 -13.86
C ASP A 150 -3.06 24.44 -13.88
N ASN A 151 -3.01 25.18 -12.77
CA ASN A 151 -3.72 26.45 -12.63
C ASN A 151 -2.90 27.66 -13.14
N GLY A 152 -1.68 27.45 -13.63
CA GLY A 152 -0.81 28.50 -14.16
C GLY A 152 -0.23 29.45 -13.10
N ASP A 153 -0.54 29.22 -11.82
CA ASP A 153 -0.08 30.00 -10.66
C ASP A 153 0.88 29.21 -9.77
N LYS A 154 1.58 28.21 -10.34
CA LYS A 154 2.38 27.21 -9.61
C LYS A 154 1.50 26.45 -8.61
N SER A 155 0.31 26.09 -9.04
CA SER A 155 -0.52 25.11 -8.33
C SER A 155 -1.13 24.12 -9.30
N PHE A 156 -1.42 22.93 -8.79
CA PHE A 156 -2.20 21.95 -9.52
C PHE A 156 -3.34 21.40 -8.67
N ASP A 157 -4.44 21.08 -9.35
CA ASP A 157 -5.60 20.42 -8.77
C ASP A 157 -5.61 18.94 -9.18
N ILE A 158 -6.20 18.09 -8.33
CA ILE A 158 -6.29 16.65 -8.53
C ILE A 158 -7.76 16.27 -8.67
N GLY A 159 -8.11 15.66 -9.81
CA GLY A 159 -9.44 15.12 -10.08
C GLY A 159 -9.49 13.60 -9.91
N VAL A 160 -10.35 13.11 -9.03
CA VAL A 160 -10.56 11.67 -8.77
C VAL A 160 -11.93 11.23 -9.33
N ALA A 161 -11.99 10.08 -10.01
CA ALA A 161 -13.23 9.59 -10.64
C ALA A 161 -14.31 9.08 -9.67
N THR A 162 -13.96 8.86 -8.40
CA THR A 162 -14.82 8.17 -7.44
C THR A 162 -14.83 8.88 -6.09
N GLN A 163 -15.89 8.66 -5.32
CA GLN A 163 -16.00 9.18 -3.96
C GLN A 163 -15.02 8.43 -3.05
N LEU A 164 -14.11 9.19 -2.42
CA LEU A 164 -13.17 8.68 -1.43
C LEU A 164 -13.91 8.36 -0.12
N ASP A 165 -13.53 7.27 0.54
CA ASP A 165 -13.95 6.99 1.91
C ASP A 165 -13.34 7.99 2.89
N ASN A 166 -14.01 8.19 4.03
CA ASN A 166 -13.59 9.16 5.05
C ASN A 166 -12.18 8.87 5.58
N THR A 167 -11.81 7.59 5.67
CA THR A 167 -10.50 7.16 6.13
C THR A 167 -9.41 7.50 5.12
N THR A 168 -9.59 7.21 3.83
CA THR A 168 -8.64 7.63 2.78
C THR A 168 -8.52 9.14 2.68
N LEU A 169 -9.63 9.87 2.78
CA LEU A 169 -9.60 11.34 2.78
C LEU A 169 -8.76 11.88 3.96
N TYR A 170 -8.97 11.33 5.16
CA TYR A 170 -8.16 11.64 6.33
C TYR A 170 -6.67 11.37 6.09
N LEU A 171 -6.33 10.22 5.50
CA LEU A 171 -4.94 9.87 5.21
C LEU A 171 -4.28 10.85 4.22
N ILE A 172 -4.99 11.23 3.15
CA ILE A 172 -4.48 12.19 2.16
C ILE A 172 -4.24 13.56 2.80
N GLN A 173 -5.18 14.03 3.63
CA GLN A 173 -5.10 15.35 4.25
C GLN A 173 -4.01 15.45 5.31
N ASN A 174 -3.79 14.38 6.10
CA ASN A 174 -2.90 14.42 7.25
C ASN A 174 -1.48 13.91 6.96
N PHE A 175 -1.28 13.05 5.96
CA PHE A 175 0.01 12.38 5.73
C PHE A 175 0.80 12.90 4.52
N ASP A 176 0.33 13.97 3.85
CA ASP A 176 1.02 14.63 2.73
C ASP A 176 1.55 13.60 1.73
N LEU A 177 0.67 12.74 1.20
CA LEU A 177 1.06 11.57 0.41
C LEU A 177 1.43 11.91 -1.04
N VAL A 178 1.11 13.12 -1.48
CA VAL A 178 1.30 13.55 -2.87
C VAL A 178 2.67 14.23 -3.03
N PRO A 179 3.51 13.78 -3.98
CA PRO A 179 4.75 14.47 -4.29
C PRO A 179 4.46 15.85 -4.88
N ARG A 180 5.18 16.87 -4.38
CA ARG A 180 5.05 18.26 -4.81
C ARG A 180 6.33 18.70 -5.51
N PRO A 181 6.26 19.10 -6.79
CA PRO A 181 7.38 19.74 -7.46
C PRO A 181 7.82 21.01 -6.72
N GLN A 182 9.07 21.40 -6.89
CA GLN A 182 9.64 22.53 -6.16
C GLN A 182 8.87 23.83 -6.44
N GLY A 183 8.35 24.45 -5.37
CA GLY A 183 7.63 25.73 -5.47
C GLY A 183 6.21 25.62 -6.00
N THR A 184 5.68 24.39 -6.11
CA THR A 184 4.29 24.14 -6.54
C THR A 184 3.44 23.71 -5.35
N ARG A 185 2.25 24.31 -5.22
CA ARG A 185 1.27 23.94 -4.20
C ARG A 185 0.17 23.03 -4.77
N ILE A 186 -0.41 22.20 -3.93
CA ILE A 186 -1.65 21.49 -4.27
C ILE A 186 -2.79 22.47 -4.01
N GLY A 187 -3.66 22.67 -4.99
CA GLY A 187 -4.84 23.53 -4.87
C GLY A 187 -5.99 22.79 -4.20
N GLN A 188 -6.83 22.13 -4.99
CA GLN A 188 -7.97 21.35 -4.51
C GLN A 188 -7.94 19.91 -5.01
N VAL A 189 -8.42 19.00 -4.17
CA VAL A 189 -8.77 17.63 -4.57
C VAL A 189 -10.28 17.61 -4.76
N PHE A 190 -10.74 17.32 -5.97
CA PHE A 190 -12.17 17.31 -6.31
C PHE A 190 -12.57 15.98 -6.95
N VAL A 191 -13.80 15.56 -6.68
CA VAL A 191 -14.39 14.41 -7.36
C VAL A 191 -14.92 14.91 -8.71
N LEU A 192 -14.55 14.21 -9.77
CA LEU A 192 -15.04 14.56 -11.09
C LEU A 192 -16.54 14.25 -11.18
N PRO A 193 -17.33 15.18 -11.71
CA PRO A 193 -18.74 14.93 -11.91
C PRO A 193 -18.92 13.81 -12.94
N VAL A 194 -19.82 12.87 -12.65
CA VAL A 194 -20.18 11.76 -13.55
C VAL A 194 -21.18 12.17 -14.64
N ASN A 195 -21.74 13.39 -14.56
CA ASN A 195 -22.74 13.90 -15.47
C ASN A 195 -22.13 14.79 -16.57
N ILE A 196 -22.46 14.50 -17.84
CA ILE A 196 -21.97 15.21 -19.03
C ILE A 196 -22.12 16.73 -18.93
N THR A 197 -23.21 17.23 -18.34
CA THR A 197 -23.48 18.68 -18.21
C THR A 197 -22.56 19.35 -17.19
N GLU A 198 -22.19 18.64 -16.13
CA GLU A 198 -21.24 19.13 -15.12
C GLU A 198 -19.79 18.99 -15.60
N ILE A 199 -19.50 17.98 -16.44
CA ILE A 199 -18.20 17.81 -17.12
C ILE A 199 -17.95 18.99 -18.07
N GLU A 200 -18.94 19.42 -18.86
CA GLU A 200 -18.80 20.59 -19.74
C GLU A 200 -18.52 21.89 -18.95
N HIS A 201 -19.12 22.03 -17.77
CA HIS A 201 -18.85 23.16 -16.87
C HIS A 201 -17.46 23.09 -16.21
N ALA A 202 -16.97 21.90 -15.86
CA ALA A 202 -15.64 21.70 -15.29
C ALA A 202 -14.51 21.77 -16.34
N SER A 203 -14.81 21.39 -17.59
CA SER A 203 -13.90 21.39 -18.74
C SER A 203 -13.31 22.78 -19.03
N GLY A 204 -14.06 23.85 -18.74
CA GLY A 204 -13.54 25.23 -18.81
C GLY A 204 -12.40 25.55 -17.83
N ARG A 205 -12.03 24.63 -16.92
CA ARG A 205 -10.88 24.73 -16.02
C ARG A 205 -9.77 23.72 -16.35
N ILE A 206 -10.02 22.75 -17.22
CA ILE A 206 -9.09 21.67 -17.56
C ILE A 206 -8.32 22.09 -18.82
N TYR A 207 -7.40 23.04 -18.67
CA TYR A 207 -6.49 23.41 -19.74
C TYR A 207 -5.16 22.64 -19.57
N GLU A 208 -4.84 21.85 -20.60
CA GLU A 208 -3.56 21.19 -20.90
C GLU A 208 -3.17 19.88 -20.16
N TYR A 209 -3.40 18.79 -20.93
CA TYR A 209 -2.76 17.47 -20.97
C TYR A 209 -2.74 16.53 -19.74
N GLY A 210 -3.46 15.43 -19.95
CA GLY A 210 -3.27 14.10 -19.35
C GLY A 210 -4.39 13.21 -19.91
N ASN A 211 -4.09 12.01 -20.42
CA ASN A 211 -5.07 11.13 -21.07
C ASN A 211 -6.35 10.97 -20.24
N PHE A 212 -7.40 11.71 -20.60
CA PHE A 212 -8.70 11.62 -19.97
C PHE A 212 -9.34 10.30 -20.39
N THR A 213 -9.38 9.33 -19.49
CA THR A 213 -10.17 8.12 -19.67
C THR A 213 -11.57 8.43 -19.15
N LEU A 214 -12.56 8.43 -20.04
CA LEU A 214 -13.95 8.62 -19.64
C LEU A 214 -14.39 7.44 -18.76
N PRO A 215 -15.31 7.63 -17.80
CA PRO A 215 -15.91 6.53 -17.05
C PRO A 215 -16.52 5.42 -17.94
N GLY A 216 -16.86 5.75 -19.20
CA GLY A 216 -17.36 4.81 -20.21
C GLY A 216 -16.30 4.05 -21.01
N ASP A 217 -15.01 4.39 -20.90
CA ASP A 217 -13.89 3.70 -21.57
C ASP A 217 -13.43 2.45 -20.79
N LEU A 218 -14.17 2.05 -19.75
CA LEU A 218 -13.87 0.93 -18.85
C LEU A 218 -14.71 -0.33 -19.12
N ALA A 219 -15.29 -0.46 -20.31
CA ALA A 219 -15.97 -1.68 -20.76
C ALA A 219 -15.02 -2.70 -21.38
#